data_AF-A0A2D4M3T5-F1
#
_entry.id   AF-A0A2D4M3T5-F1
#
_cell.length_a   1.000
_cell.length_b   1.000
_cell.length_c   1.000
_cell.angle_alpha   90.00
_cell.angle_beta   90.00
_cell.angle_gamma   90.00
#
_symmetry.space_group_name_H-M   'P 1'
#
loop_
_entity.id
_entity.type
_entity.pdbx_description
1 polymer ?
#
loop_
_entity_poly.entity_id
_entity_poly.type
_entity_poly.pdbx_seq_one_letter_code
_entity_poly.pdbx_strand_id
1 'polypeptide(L)'
;ELSFFFKENKKEETSLQNIWDTMKAYTRGIIIDYTKKRNIEKRKKIKLLEEEYKEQEEELQKDPQKKEVKIKMEMIKHKMGLLEKEELALKIKNAKQNYFEDANKPGRWLSYKLRKERQSK
;
A
#
# COMPACT_ATOMS: atom_id res chain seq x y z
N GLU A 1 2.30 7.12 -18.64
CA GLU A 1 2.36 8.25 -17.68
C GLU A 1 3.76 8.81 -17.53
N LEU A 2 4.78 8.02 -17.16
CA LEU A 2 6.16 8.52 -17.05
C LEU A 2 6.79 8.96 -18.38
N SER A 3 6.50 8.26 -19.48
CA SER A 3 6.93 8.67 -20.82
C SER A 3 6.38 10.05 -21.22
N PHE A 4 5.11 10.30 -20.90
CA PHE A 4 4.46 11.60 -21.08
C PHE A 4 5.11 12.67 -20.20
N PHE A 5 5.34 12.38 -18.92
CA PHE A 5 6.04 13.29 -18.00
C PHE A 5 7.40 13.75 -18.55
N PHE A 6 8.24 12.81 -19.01
CA PHE A 6 9.55 13.16 -19.54
C PHE A 6 9.49 13.94 -20.85
N LYS A 7 8.52 13.63 -21.72
CA LYS A 7 8.33 14.36 -22.98
C LYS A 7 8.01 15.84 -22.73
N GLU A 8 7.17 16.12 -21.74
CA GLU A 8 6.70 17.50 -21.47
C GLU A 8 7.68 18.32 -20.60
N ASN A 9 8.42 17.66 -19.70
CA ASN A 9 9.22 18.34 -18.67
C ASN A 9 10.72 18.41 -18.99
N LYS A 10 11.21 17.63 -19.97
CA LYS A 10 12.62 17.65 -20.38
C LYS A 10 12.84 18.72 -21.45
N LYS A 11 12.99 19.97 -21.01
CA LYS A 11 13.40 21.13 -21.83
C LYS A 11 14.85 21.50 -21.54
N GLU A 12 15.53 22.17 -22.47
CA GLU A 12 16.95 22.53 -22.34
C GLU A 12 17.24 23.40 -21.10
N GLU A 13 16.27 24.20 -20.68
CA GLU A 13 16.38 25.09 -19.51
C GLU A 13 16.14 24.38 -18.17
N THR A 14 15.57 23.17 -18.17
CA THR A 14 15.22 22.48 -16.93
C THR A 14 16.42 21.69 -16.39
N SER A 15 16.86 22.01 -15.17
CA SER A 15 17.95 21.26 -14.53
C SER A 15 17.57 19.78 -14.31
N LEU A 16 18.55 18.88 -14.47
CA LEU A 16 18.38 17.44 -14.22
C LEU A 16 17.88 17.15 -12.79
N GLN A 17 18.32 17.95 -11.82
CA GLN A 17 17.87 17.84 -10.43
C GLN A 17 16.38 18.12 -10.28
N ASN A 18 15.88 19.20 -10.91
CA ASN A 18 14.46 19.54 -10.88
C ASN A 18 13.62 18.47 -11.57
N ILE A 19 14.09 17.92 -12.70
CA ILE A 19 13.41 16.82 -13.38
C ILE A 19 13.30 15.60 -12.45
N TRP A 20 14.39 15.23 -11.77
CA TRP A 20 14.41 14.10 -10.85
C TRP A 20 13.48 14.28 -9.65
N ASP A 21 13.52 15.46 -9.01
CA ASP A 21 12.69 15.75 -7.84
C ASP A 21 11.20 15.78 -8.20
N THR A 22 10.84 16.44 -9.30
CA THR A 22 9.46 16.48 -9.79
C THR A 22 8.99 15.11 -10.27
N MET A 23 9.83 14.32 -10.92
CA MET A 23 9.50 12.95 -11.32
C MET A 23 9.16 12.07 -10.12
N LYS A 24 9.95 12.16 -9.04
CA LYS A 24 9.68 11.42 -7.79
C LYS A 24 8.33 11.82 -7.21
N ALA A 25 8.02 13.13 -7.16
CA ALA A 25 6.74 13.62 -6.66
C ALA A 25 5.56 13.12 -7.52
N TYR A 26 5.68 13.23 -8.85
CA TYR A 26 4.68 12.77 -9.81
C TYR A 26 4.43 11.26 -9.68
N THR A 27 5.50 10.45 -9.65
CA THR A 27 5.42 8.99 -9.52
C THR A 27 4.78 8.60 -8.19
N ARG A 28 5.11 9.28 -7.08
CA ARG A 28 4.44 9.06 -5.79
C ARG A 28 2.95 9.35 -5.88
N GLY A 29 2.54 10.43 -6.55
CA GLY A 29 1.13 10.74 -6.77
C GLY A 29 0.38 9.62 -7.48
N ILE A 30 0.96 9.05 -8.54
CA ILE A 30 0.38 7.91 -9.27
C ILE A 30 0.25 6.69 -8.37
N ILE A 31 1.30 6.35 -7.62
CA ILE A 31 1.29 5.20 -6.71
C ILE A 31 0.23 5.38 -5.62
N ILE A 32 0.07 6.59 -5.08
CA ILE A 32 -0.95 6.92 -4.07
C ILE A 32 -2.35 6.72 -4.65
N ASP A 33 -2.65 7.25 -5.85
CA ASP A 33 -3.95 7.10 -6.49
C ASP A 33 -4.28 5.62 -6.78
N TYR A 34 -3.33 4.89 -7.37
CA TYR A 34 -3.48 3.46 -7.60
C TYR A 34 -3.74 2.68 -6.31
N THR A 35 -2.97 2.95 -5.26
CA THR A 35 -3.10 2.29 -3.95
C THR A 35 -4.45 2.63 -3.31
N LYS A 36 -4.92 3.88 -3.43
CA LYS A 36 -6.23 4.32 -2.95
C LYS A 36 -7.35 3.54 -3.64
N LYS A 37 -7.33 3.45 -4.97
CA LYS A 37 -8.32 2.70 -5.75
C LYS A 37 -8.36 1.22 -5.34
N ARG A 38 -7.20 0.58 -5.28
CA ARG A 38 -7.06 -0.81 -4.83
C ARG A 38 -7.59 -1.04 -3.41
N ASN A 39 -7.33 -0.11 -2.48
CA ASN A 39 -7.83 -0.19 -1.12
C ASN A 39 -9.35 -0.06 -1.04
N ILE A 40 -9.95 0.80 -1.86
CA ILE A 40 -11.42 0.93 -1.96
C ILE A 40 -12.03 -0.38 -2.46
N GLU A 41 -11.47 -0.98 -3.51
CA GLU A 41 -11.94 -2.26 -4.04
C GLU A 41 -11.80 -3.40 -3.03
N LYS A 42 -10.67 -3.46 -2.30
CA LYS A 42 -10.48 -4.44 -1.22
C LYS A 42 -11.55 -4.30 -0.14
N ARG A 43 -11.84 -3.07 0.31
CA ARG A 43 -12.90 -2.81 1.30
C ARG A 43 -14.28 -3.22 0.81
N LYS A 44 -14.60 -2.93 -0.46
CA LYS A 44 -15.86 -3.37 -1.09
C LYS A 44 -15.99 -4.90 -1.08
N LYS A 45 -14.92 -5.62 -1.44
CA LYS A 45 -14.90 -7.10 -1.42
C LYS A 45 -15.10 -7.67 -0.02
N ILE A 46 -14.44 -7.09 0.99
CA ILE A 46 -14.62 -7.52 2.39
C ILE A 46 -16.06 -7.29 2.83
N LYS A 47 -16.62 -6.11 2.56
CA LYS A 47 -18.00 -5.79 2.91
C LYS A 47 -19.01 -6.74 2.26
N LEU A 48 -18.80 -7.10 0.99
CA LEU A 48 -19.65 -8.08 0.30
C LEU A 48 -19.57 -9.45 0.96
N LEU A 49 -18.37 -9.92 1.33
CA LEU A 49 -18.20 -11.21 2.03
C LEU A 49 -18.86 -11.20 3.43
N GLU A 50 -18.83 -10.07 4.13
CA GLU A 50 -19.52 -9.90 5.42
C GLU A 50 -21.04 -9.93 5.27
N GLU A 51 -21.58 -9.27 4.22
CA GLU A 51 -23.01 -9.31 3.89
C GLU A 51 -23.44 -10.74 3.51
N GLU A 52 -22.70 -11.42 2.63
CA GLU A 52 -22.94 -12.83 2.26
C GLU A 52 -22.91 -13.75 3.50
N TYR A 53 -21.96 -13.52 4.42
CA TYR A 53 -21.88 -14.30 5.65
C TYR A 53 -23.11 -14.12 6.53
N LYS A 54 -23.59 -12.88 6.68
CA LYS A 54 -24.77 -12.55 7.49
C LYS A 54 -26.04 -13.17 6.91
N GLU A 55 -26.20 -13.12 5.59
CA GLU A 55 -27.34 -13.76 4.92
C GLU A 55 -27.36 -15.27 5.16
N GLN A 56 -26.21 -15.94 5.02
CA GLN A 56 -26.09 -17.38 5.30
C GLN A 56 -26.36 -17.71 6.79
N GLU A 57 -25.99 -16.81 7.71
CA GLU A 57 -26.30 -16.97 9.14
C GLU A 57 -27.82 -16.87 9.41
N GLU A 58 -28.51 -15.90 8.79
CA GLU A 58 -29.97 -15.77 8.89
C GLU A 58 -30.71 -16.98 8.27
N GLU A 59 -30.20 -17.55 7.18
CA GLU A 59 -30.74 -18.78 6.59
C GLU A 59 -30.59 -19.98 7.54
N LEU A 60 -29.44 -20.09 8.21
CA LEU A 60 -29.18 -21.17 9.16
C LEU A 60 -30.02 -21.05 10.43
N GLN A 61 -30.35 -19.84 10.87
CA GLN A 61 -31.28 -19.62 11.99
C GLN A 61 -32.69 -20.12 11.66
N LYS A 62 -33.13 -20.02 10.39
CA LYS A 62 -34.45 -20.48 9.94
C LYS A 62 -34.48 -21.99 9.71
N ASP A 63 -33.41 -22.56 9.16
CA ASP A 63 -33.28 -24.01 8.93
C ASP A 63 -31.90 -24.53 9.38
N PRO A 64 -31.81 -25.04 10.62
CA PRO A 64 -30.56 -25.47 11.22
C PRO A 64 -29.91 -26.71 10.57
N GLN A 65 -30.64 -27.47 9.75
CA GLN A 65 -30.17 -28.77 9.24
C GLN A 65 -29.44 -28.68 7.90
N LYS A 66 -29.37 -27.50 7.29
CA LYS A 66 -28.71 -27.29 5.98
C LYS A 66 -27.18 -27.36 6.09
N LYS A 67 -26.62 -28.57 5.94
CA LYS A 67 -25.16 -28.81 5.89
C LYS A 67 -24.46 -28.00 4.78
N GLU A 68 -25.13 -27.74 3.67
CA GLU A 68 -24.59 -26.96 2.54
C GLU A 68 -24.29 -25.50 2.90
N VAL A 69 -25.19 -24.87 3.66
CA VAL A 69 -25.02 -23.48 4.16
C VAL A 69 -23.80 -23.41 5.08
N LYS A 70 -23.63 -24.42 5.94
CA LYS A 70 -22.47 -24.50 6.85
C LYS A 70 -21.13 -24.58 6.09
N ILE A 71 -21.06 -25.39 5.03
CA ILE A 71 -19.86 -25.49 4.17
C ILE A 71 -19.58 -24.14 3.48
N LYS A 72 -20.62 -23.46 2.98
CA LYS A 72 -20.46 -22.12 2.38
C LYS A 72 -19.94 -21.09 3.39
N MET A 73 -20.44 -21.09 4.62
CA MET A 73 -19.95 -20.23 5.70
C MET A 73 -18.48 -20.50 6.05
N GLU A 74 -18.07 -21.77 6.12
CA GLU A 74 -16.65 -22.13 6.34
C GLU A 74 -15.76 -21.64 5.20
N MET A 75 -16.21 -21.76 3.94
CA MET A 75 -15.50 -21.20 2.79
C MET A 75 -15.39 -19.66 2.87
N ILE A 76 -16.46 -18.96 3.26
CA ILE A 76 -16.44 -17.50 3.42
C ILE A 76 -15.45 -17.10 4.53
N LYS A 77 -15.50 -17.76 5.69
CA LYS A 77 -14.55 -17.54 6.79
C LYS A 77 -13.10 -17.78 6.34
N HIS A 78 -12.86 -18.83 5.56
CA HIS A 78 -11.53 -19.10 5.02
C HIS A 78 -11.05 -17.98 4.09
N LYS A 79 -11.90 -17.50 3.17
CA LYS A 79 -11.59 -16.37 2.28
C LYS A 79 -11.29 -15.09 3.06
N MET A 80 -12.08 -14.78 4.09
CA MET A 80 -11.83 -13.63 4.97
C MET A 80 -10.47 -13.77 5.68
N GLY A 81 -10.18 -14.94 6.25
CA GLY A 81 -8.90 -15.20 6.92
C GLY A 81 -7.68 -15.10 5.99
N LEU A 82 -7.82 -15.44 4.70
CA LEU A 82 -6.75 -15.22 3.72
C LEU A 82 -6.48 -13.73 3.50
N LEU A 83 -7.53 -12.91 3.35
CA LEU A 83 -7.43 -11.47 3.15
C LEU A 83 -6.79 -10.75 4.36
N GLU A 84 -7.08 -11.22 5.57
CA GLU A 84 -6.46 -10.73 6.81
C GLU A 84 -4.97 -11.07 6.88
N LYS A 85 -4.59 -12.30 6.53
CA LYS A 85 -3.18 -12.73 6.50
C LYS A 85 -2.36 -11.91 5.51
N GLU A 86 -2.91 -11.65 4.31
CA GLU A 86 -2.26 -10.78 3.33
C GLU A 86 -2.04 -9.36 3.88
N GLU A 87 -3.03 -8.82 4.61
CA GLU A 87 -2.91 -7.51 5.24
C GLU A 87 -1.85 -7.48 6.33
N LEU A 88 -1.82 -8.52 7.17
CA LEU A 88 -0.83 -8.67 8.21
C LEU A 88 0.58 -8.76 7.63
N ALA A 89 0.77 -9.54 6.56
CA ALA A 89 2.05 -9.64 5.86
C ALA A 89 2.51 -8.27 5.32
N LEU A 90 1.61 -7.47 4.75
CA LEU A 90 1.92 -6.11 4.30
C LEU A 90 2.29 -5.19 5.47
N LYS A 91 1.55 -5.24 6.59
CA LYS A 91 1.87 -4.48 7.80
C LYS A 91 3.24 -4.83 8.35
N ILE A 92 3.59 -6.12 8.40
CA ILE A 92 4.92 -6.60 8.82
C ILE A 92 6.01 -6.07 7.89
N LYS A 93 5.79 -6.13 6.56
CA LYS A 93 6.74 -5.61 5.57
C LYS A 93 6.98 -4.11 5.77
N ASN A 94 5.91 -3.32 5.95
CA ASN A 94 6.01 -1.88 6.16
C ASN A 94 6.70 -1.55 7.49
N ALA A 95 6.38 -2.27 8.57
CA ALA A 95 7.06 -2.11 9.85
C ALA A 95 8.57 -2.34 9.71
N LYS A 96 8.99 -3.41 9.02
CA LYS A 96 10.40 -3.70 8.72
C LYS A 96 11.07 -2.62 7.87
N GLN A 97 10.35 -2.02 6.93
CA GLN A 97 10.87 -0.94 6.10
C GLN A 97 11.15 0.34 6.91
N ASN A 98 10.30 0.68 7.89
CA ASN A 98 10.51 1.84 8.77
C ASN A 98 11.81 1.73 9.58
N TYR A 99 12.20 0.52 9.99
CA TYR A 99 13.51 0.29 10.64
C TYR A 99 14.71 0.58 9.72
N PHE A 100 14.53 0.49 8.39
CA PHE A 100 15.60 0.79 7.43
C PHE A 100 15.76 2.29 7.16
N GLU A 101 14.69 3.09 7.25
CA GLU A 101 14.81 4.56 7.16
C GLU A 101 15.62 5.13 8.35
N ASP A 102 15.50 4.52 9.53
CA ASP A 102 16.31 4.83 10.72
C ASP A 102 17.75 4.29 10.65
N ALA A 103 18.10 3.47 9.65
CA ALA A 103 19.46 3.00 9.42
C ALA A 103 20.36 4.06 8.76
N ASN A 104 19.78 5.15 8.23
CA ASN A 104 20.54 6.23 7.56
C ASN A 104 21.17 7.24 8.54
N LYS A 105 21.39 6.84 9.79
CA LYS A 105 22.15 7.63 10.79
C LYS A 105 23.58 7.91 10.34
N PRO A 106 24.34 6.94 9.77
CA PRO A 106 25.70 7.20 9.29
C PRO A 106 25.73 8.19 8.11
N GLY A 107 24.79 8.08 7.17
CA GLY A 107 24.70 8.97 6.01
C GLY A 107 24.31 10.40 6.38
N ARG A 108 23.37 10.57 7.32
CA ARG A 108 23.03 11.89 7.90
C ARG A 108 24.22 12.50 8.64
N TRP A 109 24.93 11.71 9.46
CA TRP A 109 26.09 12.18 10.20
C TRP A 109 27.25 12.58 9.27
N LEU A 110 27.54 11.76 8.25
CA LEU A 110 28.51 12.07 7.21
C LEU A 110 28.16 13.37 6.46
N SER A 111 26.89 13.52 6.06
CA SER A 111 26.40 14.73 5.38
C SER A 111 26.54 15.97 6.26
N TYR A 112 26.22 15.86 7.55
CA TYR A 112 26.42 16.93 8.53
C TYR A 112 27.90 17.31 8.66
N LYS A 113 28.79 16.32 8.77
CA LYS A 113 30.23 16.52 8.90
C LYS A 113 30.81 17.22 7.67
N LEU A 114 30.48 16.75 6.46
CA LEU A 114 30.90 17.37 5.19
C LEU A 114 30.41 18.82 5.06
N ARG A 115 29.19 19.11 5.54
CA ARG A 115 28.67 20.50 5.55
C ARG A 115 29.47 21.40 6.49
N LYS A 116 29.85 20.91 7.67
CA LYS A 116 30.69 21.64 8.63
C LYS A 116 32.08 21.91 8.07
N GLU A 117 32.71 20.93 7.44
CA GLU A 117 34.04 21.07 6.82
C GLU A 117 34.06 22.10 5.67
N ARG A 118 32.97 22.19 4.90
CA ARG A 118 32.82 23.22 3.85
C ARG A 118 32.60 24.63 4.40
N GLN A 119 32.09 24.77 5.62
CA GLN A 119 31.85 26.07 6.27
C GLN A 119 33.07 26.57 7.06
N SER A 120 34.01 25.67 7.40
CA SER A 120 35.26 26.01 8.08
C SER A 120 36.42 26.32 7.14
N LYS A 121 36.22 26.16 5.83
CA LYS A 121 37.10 26.67 4.77
C LYS A 121 36.58 28.02 4.30
#